data_AF-A0A955BTS9-F1
#
_entry.id   AF-A0A955BTS9-F1
#
_cell.length_a   1.000
_cell.length_b   1.000
_cell.length_c   1.000
_cell.angle_alpha   90.00
_cell.angle_beta   90.00
_cell.angle_gamma   90.00
#
_symmetry.space_group_name_H-M   'P 1'
#
loop_
_entity.id
_entity.type
_entity.pdbx_description
1 polymer ?
#
loop_
_entity_poly.entity_id
_entity_poly.type
_entity_poly.pdbx_seq_one_letter_code
_entity_poly.pdbx_strand_id
1 'polypeptide(L)'
;QTAMAVVNEGQRVLAADRVAVAVCRRGSVEVAAVSGRERVARRSDATRAMKKVAERVVASGRGCSFLGRALNESPLDEAIAECAAISGARRVLASPLYALETGGAQAETPSGVLLVEHFTHEAPAADSATAEAFERHAAVALANAIRHEDQLGSLPSRLLTKLYSAADKPRIRRRRNHFLIVCAALLATGFLPTTYRVTATGRLLPAARSSVFAPSDARVTAVLVKGGQQVTRGEVLVRLANDPLATTIHSLANRLQQQRQTLAMLQAEFDQQSPEESAGAARLQGRIAQAETEISGLVTRLAALQDEQSRLELRAAHDGTVATFQPEQLLRDRPVRRGEVLLEVMDFDAPWTLLLDCPATSSAQVAQACESSNESLPPIDFVMAAEPEVTHQAVVKRLANHTSQGPDGRPVVEVLADVSPDSAPPPNAALAGGEVIARIDCGRKPLAYVLFGGVYDYVRRIVW
;
A
#
# COMPACT_ATOMS: atom_id res chain seq x y z
N GLN A 1 12.67 40.17 34.81
CA GLN A 1 13.99 40.14 35.50
C GLN A 1 14.66 41.51 35.47
N THR A 2 14.84 42.16 34.30
CA THR A 2 15.46 43.50 34.20
C THR A 2 14.82 44.55 35.11
N ALA A 3 13.48 44.64 35.16
CA ALA A 3 12.80 45.59 36.04
C ALA A 3 13.10 45.38 37.54
N MET A 4 13.27 44.13 37.98
CA MET A 4 13.65 43.80 39.36
C MET A 4 15.08 44.24 39.68
N ALA A 5 16.01 44.06 38.74
CA ALA A 5 17.39 44.53 38.90
C ALA A 5 17.44 46.06 39.00
N VAL A 6 16.68 46.77 38.15
CA VAL A 6 16.61 48.23 38.19
C VAL A 6 16.09 48.73 39.54
N VAL A 7 15.00 48.18 40.09
CA VAL A 7 14.49 48.70 41.39
C VAL A 7 15.42 48.39 42.56
N ASN A 8 16.10 47.24 42.57
CA ASN A 8 17.00 46.86 43.67
C ASN A 8 18.31 47.65 43.63
N GLU A 9 18.94 47.80 42.46
CA GLU A 9 20.13 48.63 42.32
C GLU A 9 19.79 50.12 42.48
N GLY A 10 18.63 50.54 41.99
CA GLY A 10 18.13 51.91 42.15
C GLY A 10 17.93 52.28 43.62
N GLN A 11 17.42 51.37 44.45
CA GLN A 11 17.29 51.61 45.90
C GLN A 11 18.63 51.96 46.53
N ARG A 12 19.71 51.26 46.13
CA ARG A 12 21.07 51.48 46.64
C ARG A 12 21.72 52.74 46.06
N VAL A 13 21.64 52.93 44.73
CA VAL A 13 22.31 54.02 44.01
C VAL A 13 21.64 55.37 44.28
N LEU A 14 20.31 55.39 44.41
CA LEU A 14 19.54 56.62 44.64
C LEU A 14 19.38 56.96 46.12
N ALA A 15 19.95 56.15 47.01
CA ALA A 15 19.79 56.25 48.47
C ALA A 15 18.31 56.34 48.91
N ALA A 16 17.45 55.56 48.25
CA ALA A 16 16.00 55.62 48.42
C ALA A 16 15.49 54.51 49.33
N ASP A 17 14.41 54.79 50.08
CA ASP A 17 13.79 53.77 50.92
C ASP A 17 13.00 52.75 50.08
N ARG A 18 12.36 53.21 49.00
CA ARG A 18 11.67 52.35 48.04
C ARG A 18 11.79 52.88 46.62
N VAL A 19 12.05 51.98 45.67
CA VAL A 19 12.05 52.28 44.24
C VAL A 19 11.05 51.37 43.54
N ALA A 20 10.25 51.93 42.66
CA ALA A 20 9.34 51.19 41.80
C ALA A 20 9.57 51.58 40.33
N VAL A 21 9.37 50.64 39.43
CA VAL A 21 9.45 50.88 37.99
C VAL A 21 8.13 50.47 37.36
N ALA A 22 7.50 51.41 36.66
CA ALA A 22 6.40 51.14 35.75
C ALA A 22 6.93 51.05 34.31
N VAL A 23 6.36 50.13 33.53
CA VAL A 23 6.74 49.89 32.14
C VAL A 23 5.57 50.23 31.23
N CYS A 24 5.86 50.90 30.11
CA CYS A 24 4.87 51.23 29.09
C CYS A 24 4.88 50.13 28.01
N ARG A 25 3.77 49.40 27.85
CA ARG A 25 3.62 48.35 26.83
C ARG A 25 2.31 48.54 26.07
N ARG A 26 2.36 48.62 24.73
CA ARG A 26 1.17 48.65 23.85
C ARG A 26 0.09 49.66 24.28
N GLY A 27 0.50 50.83 24.78
CA GLY A 27 -0.41 51.88 25.25
C GLY A 27 -0.93 51.72 26.68
N SER A 28 -0.52 50.68 27.43
CA SER A 28 -0.83 50.53 28.85
C SER A 28 0.41 50.69 29.74
N VAL A 29 0.22 51.23 30.93
CA VAL A 29 1.26 51.41 31.94
C VAL A 29 1.02 50.41 33.08
N GLU A 30 2.02 49.59 33.40
CA GLU A 30 1.95 48.65 34.52
C GLU A 30 3.18 48.78 35.43
N VAL A 31 2.97 48.74 36.75
CA VAL A 31 4.07 48.64 37.72
C VAL A 31 4.67 47.25 37.62
N ALA A 32 5.89 47.17 37.08
CA ALA A 32 6.57 45.92 36.77
C ALA A 32 7.37 45.37 37.95
N ALA A 33 7.91 46.25 38.81
CA ALA A 33 8.74 45.88 39.95
C ALA A 33 8.69 46.94 41.06
N VAL A 34 8.90 46.50 42.31
CA VAL A 34 9.06 47.34 43.50
C VAL A 34 10.19 46.76 44.34
N SER A 35 11.11 47.59 44.82
CA SER A 35 12.28 47.19 45.59
C SER A 35 11.89 46.47 46.89
N GLY A 36 12.66 45.45 47.27
CA GLY A 36 12.42 44.66 48.49
C GLY A 36 11.19 43.73 48.44
N ARG A 37 10.56 43.53 47.27
CA ARG A 37 9.45 42.58 47.08
C ARG A 37 9.73 41.63 45.92
N GLU A 38 9.55 40.33 46.11
CA GLU A 38 9.68 39.35 45.02
C GLU A 38 8.54 39.41 44.00
N ARG A 39 7.33 39.85 44.42
CA ARG A 39 6.15 39.98 43.57
C ARG A 39 5.40 41.27 43.86
N VAL A 40 4.94 41.93 42.79
CA VAL A 40 4.12 43.14 42.89
C VAL A 40 2.66 42.77 43.15
N ALA A 41 2.13 43.17 44.31
CA ALA A 41 0.72 43.03 44.65
C ALA A 41 -0.13 44.07 43.89
N ARG A 42 -0.47 43.77 42.63
CA ARG A 42 -1.17 44.69 41.70
C ARG A 42 -2.47 45.32 42.23
N ARG A 43 -3.11 44.70 43.21
CA ARG A 43 -4.37 45.17 43.82
C ARG A 43 -4.19 46.05 45.06
N SER A 44 -2.96 46.22 45.57
CA SER A 44 -2.72 47.06 46.73
C SER A 44 -2.90 48.54 46.40
N ASP A 45 -3.40 49.32 47.35
CA ASP A 45 -3.67 50.75 47.13
C ASP A 45 -2.40 51.52 46.76
N ALA A 46 -1.26 51.20 47.39
CA ALA A 46 0.04 51.78 47.03
C ALA A 46 0.44 51.50 45.56
N THR A 47 0.22 50.28 45.04
CA THR A 47 0.57 49.96 43.64
C THR A 47 -0.37 50.66 42.67
N ARG A 48 -1.66 50.79 43.04
CA ARG A 48 -2.66 51.51 42.23
C ARG A 48 -2.34 53.00 42.16
N ALA A 49 -1.90 53.59 43.27
CA ALA A 49 -1.46 54.99 43.33
C ALA A 49 -0.18 55.21 42.49
N MET A 50 0.83 54.35 42.63
CA MET A 50 2.04 54.39 41.79
C MET A 50 1.71 54.27 40.29
N LYS A 51 0.78 53.38 39.93
CA LYS A 51 0.31 53.25 38.54
C LYS A 51 -0.36 54.54 38.05
N LYS A 52 -1.24 55.15 38.84
CA LYS A 52 -1.91 56.41 38.51
C LYS A 52 -0.89 57.53 38.27
N VAL A 53 0.14 57.65 39.11
CA VAL A 53 1.25 58.60 38.90
C VAL A 53 1.97 58.30 37.59
N ALA A 54 2.35 57.05 37.36
CA ALA A 54 3.07 56.65 36.15
C ALA A 54 2.28 56.96 34.86
N GLU A 55 0.97 56.69 34.83
CA GLU A 55 0.10 57.04 33.70
C GLU A 55 0.08 58.54 33.41
N ARG A 56 0.05 59.38 34.47
CA ARG A 56 0.07 60.83 34.32
C ARG A 56 1.44 61.37 33.90
N VAL A 57 2.53 60.78 34.37
CA VAL A 57 3.90 61.11 33.93
C VAL A 57 4.08 60.77 32.45
N VAL A 58 3.61 59.60 32.01
CA VAL A 58 3.66 59.18 30.59
C VAL A 58 2.82 60.10 29.71
N ALA A 59 1.60 60.46 30.14
CA ALA A 59 0.72 61.34 29.38
C ALA A 59 1.23 62.79 29.29
N SER A 60 1.91 63.29 30.33
CA SER A 60 2.43 64.66 30.36
C SER A 60 3.86 64.81 29.82
N GLY A 61 4.60 63.69 29.70
CA GLY A 61 6.01 63.66 29.29
C GLY A 61 6.99 64.28 30.29
N ARG A 62 6.51 64.73 31.46
CA ARG A 62 7.29 65.46 32.47
C ARG A 62 7.32 64.70 33.79
N GLY A 63 8.48 64.71 34.44
CA GLY A 63 8.61 64.19 35.81
C GLY A 63 7.93 65.10 36.84
N CYS A 64 7.63 64.56 38.01
CA CYS A 64 7.08 65.31 39.12
C CYS A 64 7.70 64.88 40.46
N SER A 65 7.61 65.78 41.44
CA SER A 65 8.16 65.58 42.77
C SER A 65 7.21 66.09 43.84
N PHE A 66 6.98 65.28 44.87
CA PHE A 66 6.30 65.67 46.09
C PHE A 66 7.32 65.87 47.21
N LEU A 67 7.32 67.05 47.84
CA LEU A 67 8.22 67.45 48.94
C LEU A 67 7.40 68.05 50.09
N GLY A 68 6.57 67.23 50.75
CA GLY A 68 5.84 67.61 51.96
C GLY A 68 4.75 68.69 51.83
N ARG A 69 4.59 69.32 50.65
CA ARG A 69 3.51 70.27 50.35
C ARG A 69 3.07 70.10 48.89
N ALA A 70 1.76 70.02 48.65
CA ALA A 70 1.24 70.05 47.29
C ALA A 70 1.49 71.45 46.70
N LEU A 71 2.21 71.50 45.58
CA LEU A 71 2.44 72.70 44.80
C LEU A 71 1.60 72.55 43.52
N ASN A 72 0.53 73.33 43.40
CA ASN A 72 -0.35 73.49 42.22
C ASN A 72 -1.44 72.42 41.95
N GLU A 73 -2.54 72.87 41.34
CA GLU A 73 -3.78 72.14 41.02
C GLU A 73 -3.69 71.34 39.69
N SER A 74 -2.56 70.70 39.40
CA SER A 74 -2.46 69.79 38.25
C SER A 74 -2.95 68.39 38.61
N PRO A 75 -3.61 67.66 37.69
CA PRO A 75 -3.95 66.25 37.92
C PRO A 75 -2.72 65.33 38.19
N LEU A 76 -1.52 65.75 37.78
CA LEU A 76 -0.27 65.04 38.09
C LEU A 76 0.18 65.29 39.54
N ASP A 77 0.03 66.52 40.03
CA ASP A 77 0.41 66.94 41.38
C ASP A 77 -0.55 66.32 42.42
N GLU A 78 -1.84 66.22 42.09
CA GLU A 78 -2.83 65.49 42.87
C GLU A 78 -2.50 63.99 42.94
N ALA A 79 -2.13 63.37 41.81
CA ALA A 79 -1.81 61.95 41.76
C ALA A 79 -0.56 61.61 42.59
N ILE A 80 0.50 62.43 42.54
CA ILE A 80 1.72 62.18 43.33
C ILE A 80 1.50 62.48 44.83
N ALA A 81 0.69 63.47 45.17
CA ALA A 81 0.31 63.74 46.55
C ALA A 81 -0.54 62.61 47.17
N GLU A 82 -1.51 62.07 46.41
CA GLU A 82 -2.28 60.88 46.80
C GLU A 82 -1.38 59.66 46.99
N CYS A 83 -0.42 59.44 46.08
CA CYS A 83 0.57 58.38 46.21
C CYS A 83 1.44 58.54 47.45
N ALA A 84 1.89 59.75 47.76
CA ALA A 84 2.65 60.04 48.97
C ALA A 84 1.82 59.80 50.25
N ALA A 85 0.55 60.20 50.25
CA ALA A 85 -0.35 59.99 51.38
C ALA A 85 -0.63 58.49 51.65
N ILE A 86 -0.88 57.71 50.61
CA ILE A 86 -1.14 56.26 50.72
C ILE A 86 0.11 55.49 51.14
N SER A 87 1.27 55.87 50.60
CA SER A 87 2.55 55.21 50.93
C SER A 87 3.12 55.63 52.28
N GLY A 88 2.70 56.80 52.80
CA GLY A 88 3.33 57.45 53.96
C GLY A 88 4.68 58.11 53.64
N ALA A 89 5.03 58.25 52.35
CA ALA A 89 6.29 58.85 51.93
C ALA A 89 6.27 60.37 52.13
N ARG A 90 7.35 60.91 52.69
CA ARG A 90 7.55 62.36 52.83
C ARG A 90 8.04 63.00 51.54
N ARG A 91 8.80 62.23 50.76
CA ARG A 91 9.24 62.61 49.42
C ARG A 91 8.96 61.50 48.42
N VAL A 92 8.34 61.87 47.30
CA VAL A 92 8.15 60.98 46.14
C VAL A 92 8.67 61.69 44.91
N LEU A 93 9.48 61.01 44.10
CA LEU A 93 9.93 61.47 42.79
C LEU A 93 9.41 60.49 41.74
N ALA A 94 8.92 61.01 40.62
CA ALA A 94 8.53 60.21 39.47
C ALA A 94 9.15 60.79 38.21
N SER A 95 10.03 60.03 37.56
CA SER A 95 10.79 60.44 36.38
C SER A 95 10.45 59.56 35.17
N PRO A 96 10.12 60.14 33.99
CA PRO A 96 9.96 59.37 32.76
C PRO A 96 11.31 58.83 32.27
N LEU A 97 11.34 57.55 31.87
CA LEU A 97 12.53 56.88 31.36
C LEU A 97 12.51 56.85 29.84
N TYR A 98 13.25 57.76 29.20
CA TYR A 98 13.39 57.82 27.75
C TYR A 98 14.61 57.02 27.28
N ALA A 99 14.39 56.04 26.43
CA ALA A 99 15.48 55.29 25.81
C ALA A 99 16.06 56.05 24.62
N LEU A 100 17.33 55.79 24.32
CA LEU A 100 17.96 56.27 23.10
C LEU A 100 17.65 55.31 21.95
N GLU A 101 17.19 55.87 20.83
CA GLU A 101 17.01 55.15 19.57
C GLU A 101 18.36 54.90 18.88
N THR A 102 18.35 53.96 17.93
CA THR A 102 19.54 53.57 17.17
C THR A 102 19.95 54.73 16.26
N GLY A 103 20.91 55.55 16.71
CA GLY A 103 21.28 56.83 16.09
C GLY A 103 21.52 57.98 17.08
N GLY A 104 21.25 57.76 18.38
CA GLY A 104 21.55 58.73 19.44
C GLY A 104 20.42 59.72 19.74
N ALA A 105 19.31 59.67 19.00
CA ALA A 105 18.11 60.45 19.30
C ALA A 105 17.33 59.86 20.48
N GLN A 106 16.75 60.72 21.33
CA GLN A 106 15.88 60.31 22.43
C GLN A 106 14.52 59.89 21.89
N ALA A 107 13.97 58.77 22.37
CA ALA A 107 12.67 58.26 21.94
C ALA A 107 11.54 59.26 22.24
N GLU A 108 10.56 59.35 21.34
CA GLU A 108 9.40 60.23 21.49
C GLU A 108 8.49 59.84 22.66
N THR A 109 8.49 58.56 23.06
CA THR A 109 7.69 58.06 24.18
C THR A 109 8.58 57.42 25.25
N PRO A 110 8.24 57.61 26.55
CA PRO A 110 8.99 56.98 27.63
C PRO A 110 8.75 55.46 27.63
N SER A 111 9.83 54.69 27.77
CA SER A 111 9.78 53.22 27.87
C SER A 111 9.27 52.76 29.24
N GLY A 112 9.29 53.65 30.24
CA GLY A 112 8.79 53.40 31.59
C GLY A 112 8.82 54.66 32.46
N VAL A 113 8.47 54.52 33.73
CA VAL A 113 8.55 55.57 34.76
C VAL A 113 9.26 54.99 35.98
N LEU A 114 10.23 55.72 36.50
CA LEU A 114 10.91 55.42 37.75
C LEU A 114 10.25 56.20 38.88
N LEU A 115 9.80 55.51 39.93
CA LEU A 115 9.26 56.11 41.15
C LEU A 115 10.21 55.86 42.31
N VAL A 116 10.50 56.91 43.08
CA VAL A 116 11.46 56.87 44.19
C VAL A 116 10.81 57.49 45.42
N GLU A 117 10.65 56.71 46.48
CA GLU A 117 10.02 57.12 47.74
C GLU A 117 11.06 57.20 48.88
N HIS A 118 10.93 58.22 49.73
CA HIS A 118 11.65 58.36 50.99
C HIS A 118 10.64 58.59 52.13
N PHE A 119 10.72 57.76 53.17
CA PHE A 119 9.89 57.82 54.37
C PHE A 119 10.54 58.65 55.48
N THR A 120 11.87 58.73 55.51
CA THR A 120 12.64 59.45 56.54
C THR A 120 13.16 60.81 56.04
N HIS A 121 13.43 61.74 56.98
CA HIS A 121 13.82 63.13 56.67
C HIS A 121 15.34 63.33 56.54
N GLU A 122 16.15 62.29 56.81
CA GLU A 122 17.62 62.39 56.95
C GLU A 122 18.40 61.69 55.84
N ALA A 123 17.77 60.94 54.94
CA ALA A 123 18.49 60.27 53.85
C ALA A 123 19.04 61.31 52.85
N PRO A 124 20.37 61.40 52.64
CA PRO A 124 20.93 62.25 51.60
C PRO A 124 20.44 61.71 50.25
N ALA A 125 19.70 62.54 49.52
CA ALA A 125 19.34 62.21 48.14
C ALA A 125 20.63 61.98 47.34
N ALA A 126 20.63 61.00 46.45
CA ALA A 126 21.71 60.92 45.46
C ALA A 126 21.83 62.25 44.69
N ASP A 127 23.07 62.64 44.39
CA ASP A 127 23.36 63.81 43.57
C ASP A 127 22.62 63.70 42.23
N SER A 128 22.14 64.84 41.70
CA SER A 128 21.33 64.87 40.48
C SER A 128 22.02 64.21 39.28
N ALA A 129 23.36 64.32 39.18
CA ALA A 129 24.13 63.66 38.12
C ALA A 129 24.10 62.13 38.21
N THR A 130 24.12 61.58 39.43
CA THR A 130 24.05 60.13 39.68
C THR A 130 22.64 59.61 39.38
N ALA A 131 21.61 60.35 39.78
CA ALA A 131 20.22 60.01 39.48
C ALA A 131 19.95 60.02 37.98
N GLU A 132 20.39 61.05 37.26
CA GLU A 132 20.22 61.15 35.81
C GLU A 132 20.99 60.04 35.06
N ALA A 133 22.21 59.72 35.48
CA ALA A 133 22.98 58.61 34.90
C ALA A 133 22.29 57.26 35.11
N PHE A 134 21.74 57.03 36.30
CA PHE A 134 20.96 55.84 36.61
C PHE A 134 19.69 55.75 35.77
N GLU A 135 18.93 56.84 35.65
CA GLU A 135 17.72 56.92 34.82
C GLU A 135 18.02 56.59 33.35
N ARG A 136 19.10 57.11 32.78
CA ARG A 136 19.53 56.76 31.41
C ARG A 136 19.82 55.27 31.24
N HIS A 137 20.56 54.66 32.16
CA HIS A 137 20.87 53.23 32.10
C HIS A 137 19.62 52.37 32.29
N ALA A 138 18.75 52.74 33.23
CA ALA A 138 17.47 52.08 33.46
C ALA A 138 16.58 52.14 32.21
N ALA A 139 16.51 53.29 31.55
CA ALA A 139 15.73 53.48 30.34
C ALA A 139 16.20 52.57 29.19
N VAL A 140 17.50 52.52 28.93
CA VAL A 140 18.08 51.65 27.89
C VAL A 140 17.86 50.17 28.20
N ALA A 141 18.09 49.76 29.45
CA ALA A 141 17.91 48.37 29.88
C ALA A 141 16.45 47.92 29.73
N LEU A 142 15.49 48.74 30.16
CA LEU A 142 14.06 48.45 30.05
C LEU A 142 13.60 48.42 28.59
N ALA A 143 14.00 49.39 27.77
CA ALA A 143 13.63 49.42 26.35
C ALA A 143 14.16 48.21 25.57
N ASN A 144 15.38 47.77 25.87
CA ASN A 144 15.95 46.57 25.26
C ASN A 144 15.21 45.31 25.71
N ALA A 145 14.87 45.21 26.99
CA ALA A 145 14.11 44.08 27.52
C ALA A 145 12.71 43.98 26.90
N ILE A 146 11.99 45.10 26.77
CA ILE A 146 10.67 45.17 26.13
C ILE A 146 10.77 44.75 24.65
N ARG A 147 11.74 45.30 23.91
CA ARG A 147 11.97 44.95 22.50
C ARG A 147 12.25 43.46 22.31
N HIS A 148 13.04 42.84 23.19
CA HIS A 148 13.40 41.43 23.07
C HIS A 148 12.23 40.49 23.44
N GLU A 149 11.41 40.87 24.44
CA GLU A 149 10.22 40.10 24.84
C GLU A 149 9.11 40.17 23.77
N ASP A 150 8.87 41.33 23.17
CA ASP A 150 7.92 41.48 22.05
C ASP A 150 8.39 40.74 20.77
N GLN A 151 9.70 40.55 20.58
CA GLN A 151 10.26 39.78 19.46
C GLN A 151 10.06 38.27 19.59
N LEU A 152 10.02 37.74 20.81
CA LEU A 152 9.78 36.31 21.09
C LEU A 152 8.30 35.90 20.95
N GLY A 153 7.36 36.83 21.17
CA GLY A 153 5.92 36.56 21.09
C GLY A 153 5.31 36.46 19.68
N SER A 154 6.08 36.70 18.59
CA SER A 154 5.58 36.76 17.20
C SER A 154 6.30 35.82 16.22
N LEU A 155 6.76 34.67 16.71
CA LEU A 155 7.44 33.66 15.90
C LEU A 155 6.61 33.06 14.75
N PRO A 156 5.28 32.80 14.84
CA PRO A 156 4.57 32.21 13.70
C PRO A 156 4.34 33.18 12.53
N SER A 157 4.19 34.49 12.77
CA SER A 157 3.88 35.45 11.69
C SER A 157 5.11 35.89 10.88
N ARG A 158 6.33 35.70 11.41
CA ARG A 158 7.58 36.07 10.71
C ARG A 158 8.16 34.99 9.79
N LEU A 159 7.85 33.72 10.04
CA LEU A 159 8.13 32.64 9.08
C LEU A 159 7.25 32.79 7.81
N LEU A 160 5.98 33.15 7.99
CA LEU A 160 5.05 33.41 6.89
C LEU A 160 5.42 34.68 6.10
N THR A 161 5.77 35.79 6.76
CA THR A 161 6.08 37.04 6.06
C THR A 161 7.42 37.03 5.32
N LYS A 162 8.42 36.26 5.75
CA LYS A 162 9.68 36.08 4.98
C LYS A 162 9.51 35.19 3.74
N LEU A 163 8.58 34.24 3.75
CA LEU A 163 8.21 33.48 2.55
C LEU A 163 7.51 34.37 1.50
N TYR A 164 6.73 35.36 1.94
CA TYR A 164 6.02 36.27 1.04
C TYR A 164 6.88 37.46 0.55
N SER A 165 7.73 38.07 1.38
CA SER A 165 8.50 39.27 0.99
C SER A 165 9.73 38.99 0.11
N ALA A 166 10.17 37.73 0.01
CA ALA A 166 11.17 37.31 -0.98
C ALA A 166 10.57 37.18 -2.40
N ALA A 167 9.24 37.24 -2.56
CA ALA A 167 8.55 37.03 -3.83
C ALA A 167 8.48 38.28 -4.74
N ASP A 168 8.85 39.47 -4.26
CA ASP A 168 8.73 40.74 -5.00
C ASP A 168 9.97 41.16 -5.80
N LYS A 169 11.07 40.39 -5.76
CA LYS A 169 12.18 40.61 -6.70
C LYS A 169 11.84 40.01 -8.07
N PRO A 170 11.88 40.77 -9.19
CA PRO A 170 11.41 40.28 -10.50
C PRO A 170 12.16 39.03 -11.00
N ARG A 171 13.43 38.85 -10.59
CA ARG A 171 14.23 37.64 -10.88
C ARG A 171 13.72 36.39 -10.11
N ILE A 172 13.29 36.54 -8.86
CA ILE A 172 12.76 35.44 -8.04
C ILE A 172 11.33 35.11 -8.47
N ARG A 173 10.52 36.13 -8.81
CA ARG A 173 9.19 35.94 -9.40
C ARG A 173 9.24 35.17 -10.72
N ARG A 174 10.19 35.49 -11.61
CA ARG A 174 10.41 34.72 -12.85
C ARG A 174 10.80 33.28 -12.54
N ARG A 175 11.77 33.02 -11.65
CA ARG A 175 12.17 31.65 -11.27
C ARG A 175 11.03 30.85 -10.64
N ARG A 176 10.23 31.45 -9.74
CA ARG A 176 9.02 30.83 -9.16
C ARG A 176 8.00 30.48 -10.24
N ASN A 177 7.73 31.39 -11.17
CA ASN A 177 6.77 31.12 -12.25
C ASN A 177 7.29 30.02 -13.19
N HIS A 178 8.59 29.99 -13.52
CA HIS A 178 9.18 28.89 -14.29
C HIS A 178 9.08 27.57 -13.52
N PHE A 179 9.37 27.57 -12.22
CA PHE A 179 9.22 26.38 -11.38
C PHE A 179 7.77 25.90 -11.32
N LEU A 180 6.80 26.79 -11.11
CA LEU A 180 5.37 26.44 -11.11
C LEU A 180 4.91 25.92 -12.47
N ILE A 181 5.38 26.53 -13.58
CA ILE A 181 5.08 26.04 -14.94
C ILE A 181 5.69 24.66 -15.16
N VAL A 182 6.94 24.42 -14.72
CA VAL A 182 7.59 23.12 -14.82
C VAL A 182 6.87 22.08 -13.95
N CYS A 183 6.50 22.42 -12.72
CA CYS A 183 5.71 21.54 -11.85
C CYS A 183 4.32 21.26 -12.43
N ALA A 184 3.63 22.27 -12.97
CA ALA A 184 2.33 22.09 -13.61
C ALA A 184 2.45 21.25 -14.89
N ALA A 185 3.49 21.45 -15.70
CA ALA A 185 3.77 20.63 -16.88
C ALA A 185 4.08 19.18 -16.49
N LEU A 186 4.91 18.96 -15.47
CA LEU A 186 5.24 17.62 -14.97
C LEU A 186 4.01 16.92 -14.37
N LEU A 187 3.18 17.66 -13.63
CA LEU A 187 1.91 17.14 -13.12
C LEU A 187 0.94 16.82 -14.27
N ALA A 188 0.85 17.68 -15.28
CA ALA A 188 0.05 17.47 -16.49
C ALA A 188 0.51 16.23 -17.28
N THR A 189 1.82 15.96 -17.37
CA THR A 189 2.32 14.71 -17.99
C THR A 189 1.80 13.46 -17.30
N GLY A 190 1.54 13.51 -15.99
CA GLY A 190 0.92 12.42 -15.24
C GLY A 190 -0.51 12.08 -15.68
N PHE A 191 -1.22 13.03 -16.30
CA PHE A 191 -2.60 12.85 -16.79
C PHE A 191 -2.68 12.44 -18.27
N LEU A 192 -1.56 12.40 -19.00
CA LEU A 192 -1.58 11.94 -20.38
C LEU A 192 -1.95 10.45 -20.41
N PRO A 193 -2.97 10.06 -21.21
CA PRO A 193 -3.37 8.68 -21.35
C PRO A 193 -2.30 7.91 -22.14
N THR A 194 -1.69 6.92 -21.50
CA THR A 194 -0.72 5.99 -22.13
C THR A 194 -1.25 4.56 -22.07
N THR A 195 -0.77 3.69 -22.96
CA THR A 195 -1.13 2.26 -22.98
C THR A 195 -0.60 1.57 -21.73
N TYR A 196 -1.49 1.00 -20.94
CA TYR A 196 -1.13 0.23 -19.76
C TYR A 196 -1.04 -1.24 -20.13
N ARG A 197 0.14 -1.83 -19.99
CA ARG A 197 0.39 -3.23 -20.34
C ARG A 197 0.65 -4.04 -19.08
N VAL A 198 -0.03 -5.17 -18.95
CA VAL A 198 0.19 -6.14 -17.86
C VAL A 198 1.10 -7.24 -18.37
N THR A 199 2.21 -7.47 -17.67
CA THR A 199 3.12 -8.57 -17.96
C THR A 199 2.60 -9.87 -17.34
N ALA A 200 2.52 -10.93 -18.12
CA ALA A 200 2.19 -12.28 -17.68
C ALA A 200 3.23 -13.27 -18.22
N THR A 201 3.57 -14.28 -17.44
CA THR A 201 4.43 -15.40 -17.87
C THR A 201 3.55 -16.58 -18.22
N GLY A 202 4.00 -17.50 -19.05
CA GLY A 202 3.16 -18.64 -19.42
C GLY A 202 3.84 -19.64 -20.32
N ARG A 203 3.03 -20.45 -21.00
CA ARG A 203 3.50 -21.47 -21.93
C ARG A 203 2.77 -21.41 -23.26
N LEU A 204 3.51 -21.68 -24.31
CA LEU A 204 2.98 -21.86 -25.66
C LEU A 204 2.61 -23.33 -25.87
N LEU A 205 1.36 -23.61 -26.24
CA LEU A 205 0.86 -24.97 -26.45
C LEU A 205 -0.01 -25.03 -27.70
N PRO A 206 -0.01 -26.13 -28.46
CA PRO A 206 -0.98 -26.30 -29.52
C PRO A 206 -2.39 -26.44 -28.96
N ALA A 207 -3.38 -25.98 -29.73
CA ALA A 207 -4.79 -26.08 -29.37
C ALA A 207 -5.26 -27.55 -29.32
N ALA A 208 -4.80 -28.37 -30.27
CA ALA A 208 -5.09 -29.80 -30.31
C ALA A 208 -3.99 -30.57 -29.57
N ARG A 209 -4.29 -30.96 -28.33
CA ARG A 209 -3.43 -31.80 -27.49
C ARG A 209 -4.25 -32.79 -26.69
N SER A 210 -3.70 -33.97 -26.46
CA SER A 210 -4.31 -35.01 -25.63
C SER A 210 -3.28 -35.66 -24.72
N SER A 211 -3.64 -35.82 -23.46
CA SER A 211 -2.88 -36.62 -22.51
C SER A 211 -3.44 -38.04 -22.49
N VAL A 212 -2.53 -39.02 -22.49
CA VAL A 212 -2.85 -40.44 -22.43
C VAL A 212 -2.69 -40.90 -20.99
N PHE A 213 -3.79 -41.34 -20.38
CA PHE A 213 -3.86 -41.71 -18.97
C PHE A 213 -3.95 -43.23 -18.79
N ALA A 214 -3.46 -43.72 -17.66
CA ALA A 214 -3.67 -45.11 -17.24
C ALA A 214 -5.15 -45.35 -16.85
N PRO A 215 -5.85 -46.31 -17.46
CA PRO A 215 -7.27 -46.57 -17.19
C PRO A 215 -7.52 -47.28 -15.85
N SER A 216 -6.55 -48.06 -15.38
CA SER A 216 -6.57 -48.82 -14.13
C SER A 216 -5.13 -48.98 -13.60
N ASP A 217 -4.99 -49.51 -12.38
CA ASP A 217 -3.68 -49.82 -11.82
C ASP A 217 -3.05 -50.99 -12.60
N ALA A 218 -1.85 -50.77 -13.14
CA ALA A 218 -1.19 -51.72 -14.04
C ALA A 218 0.33 -51.49 -14.07
N ARG A 219 1.06 -52.39 -14.74
CA ARG A 219 2.49 -52.21 -15.06
C ARG A 219 2.66 -51.97 -16.55
N VAL A 220 3.47 -50.99 -16.93
CA VAL A 220 3.84 -50.77 -18.33
C VAL A 220 4.73 -51.89 -18.83
N THR A 221 4.31 -52.61 -19.87
CA THR A 221 5.07 -53.73 -20.45
C THR A 221 5.84 -53.36 -21.70
N ALA A 222 5.28 -52.47 -22.52
CA ALA A 222 5.94 -52.01 -23.73
C ALA A 222 5.56 -50.55 -24.03
N VAL A 223 6.57 -49.77 -24.40
CA VAL A 223 6.42 -48.45 -25.00
C VAL A 223 6.74 -48.61 -26.48
N LEU A 224 5.75 -48.38 -27.34
CA LEU A 224 5.86 -48.65 -28.78
C LEU A 224 6.25 -47.42 -29.60
N VAL A 225 6.40 -46.27 -28.94
CA VAL A 225 6.67 -44.97 -29.57
C VAL A 225 7.85 -44.26 -28.93
N LYS A 226 8.51 -43.40 -29.70
CA LYS A 226 9.61 -42.54 -29.25
C LYS A 226 9.15 -41.10 -29.07
N GLY A 227 9.84 -40.35 -28.21
CA GLY A 227 9.62 -38.90 -28.11
C GLY A 227 9.92 -38.23 -29.44
N GLY A 228 9.05 -37.32 -29.88
CA GLY A 228 9.12 -36.65 -31.18
C GLY A 228 8.61 -37.49 -32.36
N GLN A 229 8.13 -38.72 -32.15
CA GLN A 229 7.55 -39.54 -33.23
C GLN A 229 6.14 -39.06 -33.58
N GLN A 230 5.84 -38.97 -34.88
CA GLN A 230 4.47 -38.78 -35.38
C GLN A 230 3.66 -40.07 -35.27
N VAL A 231 2.41 -39.93 -34.84
CA VAL A 231 1.47 -41.02 -34.62
C VAL A 231 0.12 -40.69 -35.24
N THR A 232 -0.59 -41.73 -35.64
CA THR A 232 -1.93 -41.63 -36.23
C THR A 232 -3.01 -42.03 -35.23
N ARG A 233 -4.23 -41.52 -35.42
CA ARG A 233 -5.38 -41.85 -34.58
C ARG A 233 -5.61 -43.36 -34.54
N GLY A 234 -5.68 -43.92 -33.33
CA GLY A 234 -5.89 -45.34 -33.08
C GLY A 234 -4.60 -46.18 -33.03
N GLU A 235 -3.44 -45.59 -33.34
CA GLU A 235 -2.13 -46.24 -33.21
C GLU A 235 -1.84 -46.55 -31.74
N VAL A 236 -1.28 -47.74 -31.48
CA VAL A 236 -0.97 -48.19 -30.11
C VAL A 236 0.34 -47.55 -29.65
N LEU A 237 0.27 -46.82 -28.53
CA LEU A 237 1.39 -46.07 -27.97
C LEU A 237 2.09 -46.86 -26.86
N VAL A 238 1.30 -47.40 -25.93
CA VAL A 238 1.78 -48.10 -24.74
C VAL A 238 0.90 -49.30 -24.46
N ARG A 239 1.52 -50.40 -24.04
CA ARG A 239 0.81 -51.57 -23.50
C ARG A 239 1.01 -51.66 -22.00
N LEU A 240 -0.09 -51.91 -21.31
CA LEU A 240 -0.13 -52.17 -19.89
C LEU A 240 -0.46 -53.64 -19.63
N ALA A 241 -0.01 -54.18 -18.50
CA ALA A 241 -0.43 -55.47 -17.98
C ALA A 241 -1.01 -55.33 -16.58
N ASN A 242 -2.15 -55.99 -16.38
CA ASN A 242 -2.82 -56.14 -15.10
C ASN A 242 -2.97 -57.64 -14.82
N ASP A 243 -2.03 -58.20 -14.05
CA ASP A 243 -1.97 -59.63 -13.74
C ASP A 243 -3.22 -60.12 -12.95
N PRO A 244 -3.77 -59.34 -11.98
CA PRO A 244 -5.04 -59.68 -11.34
C PRO A 244 -6.22 -59.79 -12.33
N LEU A 245 -6.34 -58.87 -13.29
CA LEU A 245 -7.38 -58.88 -14.32
C LEU A 245 -7.27 -60.13 -15.19
N ALA A 246 -6.05 -60.45 -15.65
CA ALA A 246 -5.79 -61.64 -16.45
C ALA A 246 -6.20 -62.92 -15.69
N THR A 247 -5.84 -63.03 -14.40
CA THR A 247 -6.21 -64.17 -13.55
C THR A 247 -7.73 -64.29 -13.38
N THR A 248 -8.43 -63.15 -13.23
CA THR A 248 -9.89 -63.10 -13.09
C THR A 248 -10.60 -63.53 -14.38
N ILE A 249 -10.11 -63.10 -15.54
CA ILE A 249 -10.64 -63.54 -16.84
C ILE A 249 -10.49 -65.05 -16.98
N HIS A 250 -9.31 -65.61 -16.68
CA HIS A 250 -9.09 -67.06 -16.76
C HIS A 250 -10.00 -67.85 -15.81
N SER A 251 -10.18 -67.39 -14.57
CA SER A 251 -11.04 -68.08 -13.60
C SER A 251 -12.52 -68.07 -14.00
N LEU A 252 -13.02 -66.94 -14.54
CA LEU A 252 -14.39 -66.85 -15.05
C LEU A 252 -14.59 -67.65 -16.33
N ALA A 253 -13.61 -67.70 -17.22
CA ALA A 253 -13.66 -68.54 -18.42
C ALA A 253 -13.76 -70.03 -18.05
N ASN A 254 -12.96 -70.48 -17.09
CA ASN A 254 -13.04 -71.85 -16.57
C ASN A 254 -14.41 -72.14 -15.94
N ARG A 255 -14.95 -71.20 -15.15
CA ARG A 255 -16.29 -71.35 -14.54
C ARG A 255 -17.41 -71.39 -15.59
N LEU A 256 -17.31 -70.57 -16.64
CA LEU A 256 -18.23 -70.61 -17.78
C LEU A 256 -18.20 -71.97 -18.47
N GLN A 257 -17.00 -72.53 -18.68
CA GLN A 257 -16.84 -73.85 -19.29
C GLN A 257 -17.44 -74.96 -18.40
N GLN A 258 -17.20 -74.91 -17.09
CA GLN A 258 -17.83 -75.83 -16.13
C GLN A 258 -19.36 -75.74 -16.18
N GLN A 259 -19.93 -74.53 -16.16
CA GLN A 259 -21.39 -74.37 -16.23
C GLN A 259 -21.98 -74.86 -17.55
N ARG A 260 -21.28 -74.66 -18.68
CA ARG A 260 -21.70 -75.23 -19.97
C ARG A 260 -21.73 -76.76 -19.96
N GLN A 261 -20.76 -77.40 -19.30
CA GLN A 261 -20.76 -78.85 -19.11
C GLN A 261 -21.92 -79.30 -18.22
N THR A 262 -22.20 -78.58 -17.13
CA THR A 262 -23.36 -78.84 -16.28
C THR A 262 -24.67 -78.72 -17.05
N LEU A 263 -24.85 -77.66 -17.85
CA LEU A 263 -26.02 -77.50 -18.71
C LEU A 263 -26.18 -78.68 -19.68
N ALA A 264 -25.10 -79.11 -20.34
CA ALA A 264 -25.14 -80.24 -21.26
C ALA A 264 -25.54 -81.55 -20.56
N MET A 265 -25.06 -81.79 -19.33
CA MET A 265 -25.49 -82.94 -18.53
C MET A 265 -26.97 -82.87 -18.15
N LEU A 266 -27.47 -81.69 -17.74
CA LEU A 266 -28.88 -81.48 -17.40
C LEU A 266 -29.80 -81.67 -18.61
N GLN A 267 -29.38 -81.20 -19.78
CA GLN A 267 -30.11 -81.39 -21.03
C GLN A 267 -30.17 -82.87 -21.41
N ALA A 268 -29.03 -83.58 -21.31
CA ALA A 268 -29.01 -85.03 -21.56
C ALA A 268 -29.87 -85.82 -20.56
N GLU A 269 -29.93 -85.41 -19.29
CA GLU A 269 -30.81 -86.00 -18.26
C GLU A 269 -32.30 -85.73 -18.57
N PHE A 270 -32.62 -84.51 -19.04
CA PHE A 270 -33.97 -84.13 -19.45
C PHE A 270 -34.45 -84.91 -20.67
N ASP A 271 -33.58 -85.12 -21.67
CA ASP A 271 -33.91 -85.88 -22.89
C ASP A 271 -34.17 -87.38 -22.62
N GLN A 272 -33.59 -87.93 -21.55
CA GLN A 272 -33.80 -89.33 -21.14
C GLN A 272 -35.04 -89.54 -20.27
N GLN A 273 -35.70 -88.47 -19.79
CA GLN A 273 -36.81 -88.58 -18.86
C GLN A 273 -38.12 -88.93 -19.58
N SER A 274 -38.83 -89.95 -19.09
CA SER A 274 -40.11 -90.38 -19.66
C SER A 274 -41.21 -89.31 -19.51
N PRO A 275 -42.07 -89.09 -20.53
CA PRO A 275 -43.14 -88.09 -20.50
C PRO A 275 -44.18 -88.24 -19.37
N GLU A 276 -44.24 -89.41 -18.73
CA GLU A 276 -45.24 -89.75 -17.69
C GLU A 276 -44.93 -89.10 -16.32
N GLU A 277 -43.69 -88.67 -16.06
CA GLU A 277 -43.26 -88.02 -14.80
C GLU A 277 -43.20 -86.48 -14.89
N SER A 278 -44.37 -85.85 -15.01
CA SER A 278 -44.51 -84.37 -15.16
C SER A 278 -43.81 -83.55 -14.06
N ALA A 279 -43.80 -84.04 -12.81
CA ALA A 279 -43.17 -83.33 -11.68
C ALA A 279 -41.62 -83.34 -11.73
N GLY A 280 -41.01 -84.37 -12.31
CA GLY A 280 -39.55 -84.47 -12.47
C GLY A 280 -39.06 -83.57 -13.60
N ALA A 281 -39.77 -83.57 -14.73
CA ALA A 281 -39.47 -82.73 -15.88
C ALA A 281 -39.49 -81.22 -15.53
N ALA A 282 -40.49 -80.77 -14.76
CA ALA A 282 -40.58 -79.37 -14.32
C ALA A 282 -39.39 -78.93 -13.45
N ARG A 283 -38.87 -79.83 -12.59
CA ARG A 283 -37.68 -79.55 -11.76
C ARG A 283 -36.42 -79.45 -12.58
N LEU A 284 -36.21 -80.36 -13.55
CA LEU A 284 -35.06 -80.30 -14.46
C LEU A 284 -35.11 -79.05 -15.33
N GLN A 285 -36.29 -78.70 -15.87
CA GLN A 285 -36.45 -77.48 -16.66
C GLN A 285 -36.11 -76.22 -15.84
N GLY A 286 -36.50 -76.16 -14.56
CA GLY A 286 -36.09 -75.09 -13.66
C GLY A 286 -34.57 -75.01 -13.46
N ARG A 287 -33.88 -76.16 -13.33
CA ARG A 287 -32.41 -76.23 -13.22
C ARG A 287 -31.70 -75.83 -14.53
N ILE A 288 -32.24 -76.22 -15.68
CA ILE A 288 -31.74 -75.82 -17.01
C ILE A 288 -31.85 -74.30 -17.15
N ALA A 289 -33.03 -73.73 -16.88
CA ALA A 289 -33.25 -72.28 -16.95
C ALA A 289 -32.33 -71.50 -15.98
N GLN A 290 -32.08 -72.06 -14.78
CA GLN A 290 -31.11 -71.48 -13.84
C GLN A 290 -29.69 -71.52 -14.40
N ALA A 291 -29.23 -72.66 -14.93
CA ALA A 291 -27.90 -72.80 -15.50
C ALA A 291 -27.69 -71.88 -16.72
N GLU A 292 -28.70 -71.74 -17.59
CA GLU A 292 -28.70 -70.80 -18.71
C GLU A 292 -28.58 -69.35 -18.23
N THR A 293 -29.31 -68.98 -17.19
CA THR A 293 -29.23 -67.64 -16.57
C THR A 293 -27.84 -67.38 -15.99
N GLU A 294 -27.25 -68.36 -15.31
CA GLU A 294 -25.88 -68.27 -14.79
C GLU A 294 -24.84 -68.13 -15.90
N ILE A 295 -24.95 -68.92 -16.97
CA ILE A 295 -24.09 -68.83 -18.15
C ILE A 295 -24.19 -67.44 -18.78
N SER A 296 -25.40 -66.92 -18.97
CA SER A 296 -25.63 -65.58 -19.50
C SER A 296 -24.96 -64.50 -18.63
N GLY A 297 -25.09 -64.61 -17.31
CA GLY A 297 -24.41 -63.72 -16.36
C GLY A 297 -22.88 -63.80 -16.44
N LEU A 298 -22.32 -65.00 -16.58
CA LEU A 298 -20.86 -65.21 -16.74
C LEU A 298 -20.34 -64.66 -18.06
N VAL A 299 -21.06 -64.88 -19.18
CA VAL A 299 -20.71 -64.33 -20.50
C VAL A 299 -20.69 -62.81 -20.45
N THR A 300 -21.72 -62.20 -19.85
CA THR A 300 -21.81 -60.74 -19.72
C THR A 300 -20.62 -60.18 -18.91
N ARG A 301 -20.27 -60.83 -17.80
CA ARG A 301 -19.11 -60.42 -16.98
C ARG A 301 -17.78 -60.59 -17.71
N LEU A 302 -17.59 -61.69 -18.44
CA LEU A 302 -16.39 -61.92 -19.24
C LEU A 302 -16.24 -60.87 -20.34
N ALA A 303 -17.32 -60.54 -21.05
CA ALA A 303 -17.32 -59.51 -22.07
C ALA A 303 -16.90 -58.14 -21.50
N ALA A 304 -17.38 -57.79 -20.29
CA ALA A 304 -16.99 -56.55 -19.62
C ALA A 304 -15.49 -56.52 -19.24
N LEU A 305 -14.94 -57.63 -18.73
CA LEU A 305 -13.52 -57.70 -18.38
C LEU A 305 -12.61 -57.76 -19.62
N GLN A 306 -13.08 -58.38 -20.71
CA GLN A 306 -12.36 -58.36 -22.00
C GLN A 306 -12.32 -56.96 -22.60
N ASP A 307 -13.41 -56.20 -22.48
CA ASP A 307 -13.42 -54.77 -22.84
C ASP A 307 -12.42 -53.99 -21.98
N GLU A 308 -12.40 -54.21 -20.66
CA GLU A 308 -11.40 -53.60 -19.77
C GLU A 308 -9.96 -53.97 -20.16
N GLN A 309 -9.71 -55.24 -20.52
CA GLN A 309 -8.41 -55.69 -20.99
C GLN A 309 -8.01 -55.00 -22.30
N SER A 310 -8.94 -54.78 -23.23
CA SER A 310 -8.65 -54.08 -24.49
C SER A 310 -8.22 -52.62 -24.27
N ARG A 311 -8.69 -51.99 -23.19
CA ARG A 311 -8.31 -50.62 -22.79
C ARG A 311 -6.89 -50.53 -22.21
N LEU A 312 -6.25 -51.66 -21.89
CA LEU A 312 -4.84 -51.69 -21.48
C LEU A 312 -3.87 -51.46 -22.65
N GLU A 313 -4.37 -51.50 -23.89
CA GLU A 313 -3.66 -50.96 -25.06
C GLU A 313 -4.03 -49.49 -25.26
N LEU A 314 -3.13 -48.60 -24.87
CA LEU A 314 -3.35 -47.16 -24.95
C LEU A 314 -3.09 -46.68 -26.37
N ARG A 315 -4.09 -46.01 -26.95
CA ARG A 315 -4.09 -45.57 -28.34
C ARG A 315 -4.13 -44.05 -28.47
N ALA A 316 -3.58 -43.52 -29.55
CA ALA A 316 -3.65 -42.10 -29.85
C ALA A 316 -5.10 -41.66 -30.16
N ALA A 317 -5.54 -40.58 -29.53
CA ALA A 317 -6.89 -40.03 -29.71
C ALA A 317 -7.06 -39.26 -31.03
N HIS A 318 -5.96 -38.66 -31.53
CA HIS A 318 -5.88 -37.89 -32.76
C HIS A 318 -4.49 -38.05 -33.39
N ASP A 319 -4.35 -37.63 -34.63
CA ASP A 319 -3.05 -37.54 -35.31
C ASP A 319 -2.20 -36.46 -34.61
N GLY A 320 -0.89 -36.70 -34.48
CA GLY A 320 -0.01 -35.74 -33.81
C GLY A 320 1.37 -36.31 -33.55
N THR A 321 2.11 -35.67 -32.66
CA THR A 321 3.48 -36.04 -32.29
C THR A 321 3.57 -36.26 -30.78
N VAL A 322 4.32 -37.28 -30.38
CA VAL A 322 4.55 -37.58 -28.95
C VAL A 322 5.47 -36.52 -28.34
N ALA A 323 4.93 -35.67 -27.47
CA ALA A 323 5.64 -34.56 -26.85
C ALA A 323 6.50 -34.99 -25.64
N THR A 324 6.15 -36.11 -25.00
CA THR A 324 6.88 -36.62 -23.83
C THR A 324 8.34 -36.96 -24.17
N PHE A 325 9.29 -36.44 -23.38
CA PHE A 325 10.71 -36.68 -23.58
C PHE A 325 11.11 -38.09 -23.11
N GLN A 326 11.77 -38.87 -23.98
CA GLN A 326 12.28 -40.22 -23.67
C GLN A 326 11.26 -41.15 -22.98
N PRO A 327 10.10 -41.40 -23.60
CA PRO A 327 9.00 -42.14 -22.97
C PRO A 327 9.39 -43.56 -22.58
N GLU A 328 10.24 -44.23 -23.37
CA GLU A 328 10.71 -45.58 -23.05
C GLU A 328 11.47 -45.63 -21.72
N GLN A 329 12.35 -44.67 -21.46
CA GLN A 329 13.13 -44.62 -20.21
C GLN A 329 12.27 -44.26 -19.00
N LEU A 330 11.25 -43.42 -19.18
CA LEU A 330 10.37 -42.98 -18.09
C LEU A 330 9.32 -44.01 -17.68
N LEU A 331 8.91 -44.87 -18.61
CA LEU A 331 7.73 -45.72 -18.44
C LEU A 331 8.04 -47.22 -18.45
N ARG A 332 9.13 -47.69 -19.06
CA ARG A 332 9.40 -49.13 -19.16
C ARG A 332 9.45 -49.79 -17.78
N ASP A 333 8.68 -50.86 -17.62
CA ASP A 333 8.53 -51.64 -16.37
C ASP A 333 8.02 -50.83 -15.16
N ARG A 334 7.53 -49.60 -15.37
CA ARG A 334 7.00 -48.74 -14.32
C ARG A 334 5.60 -49.20 -13.89
N PRO A 335 5.33 -49.37 -12.57
CA PRO A 335 3.97 -49.50 -12.07
C PRO A 335 3.27 -48.14 -12.13
N VAL A 336 2.02 -48.13 -12.62
CA VAL A 336 1.21 -46.93 -12.82
C VAL A 336 -0.14 -47.07 -12.15
N ARG A 337 -0.70 -45.95 -11.72
CA ARG A 337 -2.03 -45.90 -11.09
C ARG A 337 -3.08 -45.36 -12.03
N ARG A 338 -4.35 -45.72 -11.79
CA ARG A 338 -5.48 -45.14 -12.51
C ARG A 338 -5.42 -43.61 -12.49
N GLY A 339 -5.52 -43.00 -13.68
CA GLY A 339 -5.52 -41.55 -13.87
C GLY A 339 -4.13 -40.92 -13.98
N GLU A 340 -3.05 -41.69 -13.86
CA GLU A 340 -1.69 -41.18 -14.04
C GLU A 340 -1.43 -40.86 -15.52
N VAL A 341 -0.81 -39.70 -15.80
CA VAL A 341 -0.43 -39.29 -17.17
C VAL A 341 0.80 -40.08 -17.59
N LEU A 342 0.73 -40.74 -18.74
CA LEU A 342 1.83 -41.53 -19.28
C LEU A 342 2.50 -40.82 -20.45
N LEU A 343 1.71 -40.35 -21.41
CA LEU A 343 2.19 -39.68 -22.62
C LEU A 343 1.34 -38.45 -22.93
N GLU A 344 1.94 -37.51 -23.66
CA GLU A 344 1.23 -36.39 -24.27
C GLU A 344 1.42 -36.44 -25.78
N VAL A 345 0.31 -36.32 -26.51
CA VAL A 345 0.28 -36.25 -27.97
C VAL A 345 -0.23 -34.87 -28.37
N MET A 346 0.54 -34.19 -29.20
CA MET A 346 0.29 -32.81 -29.60
C MET A 346 0.26 -32.69 -31.13
N ASP A 347 -0.70 -31.97 -31.67
CA ASP A 347 -0.73 -31.62 -33.09
C ASP A 347 -0.11 -30.24 -33.29
N PHE A 348 1.06 -30.18 -33.92
CA PHE A 348 1.81 -28.94 -34.14
C PHE A 348 1.34 -28.14 -35.37
N ASP A 349 0.49 -28.72 -36.21
CA ASP A 349 -0.13 -28.02 -37.33
C ASP A 349 -1.43 -27.31 -36.90
N ALA A 350 -1.95 -27.65 -35.71
CA ALA A 350 -3.07 -26.96 -35.11
C ALA A 350 -2.70 -25.53 -34.66
N PRO A 351 -3.69 -24.62 -34.55
CA PRO A 351 -3.47 -23.27 -34.05
C PRO A 351 -2.81 -23.28 -32.67
N TRP A 352 -1.88 -22.34 -32.46
CA TRP A 352 -1.21 -22.18 -31.18
C TRP A 352 -2.08 -21.39 -30.20
N THR A 353 -1.98 -21.76 -28.93
CA THR A 353 -2.67 -21.13 -27.81
C THR A 353 -1.66 -20.86 -26.69
N LEU A 354 -1.77 -19.68 -26.07
CA LEU A 354 -1.00 -19.32 -24.89
C LEU A 354 -1.82 -19.63 -23.64
N LEU A 355 -1.17 -20.26 -22.67
CA LEU A 355 -1.65 -20.37 -21.31
C LEU A 355 -0.80 -19.45 -20.44
N LEU A 356 -1.34 -18.31 -20.04
CA LEU A 356 -0.61 -17.27 -19.31
C LEU A 356 -1.09 -17.22 -17.85
N ASP A 357 -0.13 -17.09 -16.94
CA ASP A 357 -0.33 -16.85 -15.53
C ASP A 357 -0.25 -15.34 -15.27
N CYS A 358 -1.41 -14.68 -15.18
CA CYS A 358 -1.48 -13.25 -14.85
C CYS A 358 -1.43 -13.07 -13.33
N PRO A 359 -0.57 -12.21 -12.76
CA PRO A 359 -0.59 -11.91 -11.34
C PRO A 359 -1.97 -11.45 -10.86
N ALA A 360 -2.47 -12.00 -9.75
CA ALA A 360 -3.78 -11.65 -9.21
C ALA A 360 -3.90 -10.16 -8.80
N THR A 361 -2.78 -9.47 -8.61
CA THR A 361 -2.77 -8.01 -8.37
C THR A 361 -3.17 -7.20 -9.60
N SER A 362 -2.95 -7.77 -10.79
CA SER A 362 -3.12 -7.10 -12.09
C SER A 362 -4.26 -7.69 -12.92
N SER A 363 -4.91 -8.75 -12.43
CA SER A 363 -6.00 -9.44 -13.13
C SER A 363 -7.26 -8.58 -13.27
N ALA A 364 -7.51 -7.67 -12.33
CA ALA A 364 -8.66 -6.75 -12.39
C ALA A 364 -8.58 -5.81 -13.60
N GLN A 365 -7.37 -5.35 -13.95
CA GLN A 365 -7.16 -4.49 -15.12
C GLN A 365 -7.35 -5.26 -16.42
N VAL A 366 -6.92 -6.53 -16.46
CA VAL A 366 -7.16 -7.43 -17.60
C VAL A 366 -8.66 -7.70 -17.76
N ALA A 367 -9.37 -8.02 -16.66
CA ALA A 367 -10.82 -8.21 -16.67
C ALA A 367 -11.56 -6.97 -17.18
N GLN A 368 -11.20 -5.79 -16.68
CA GLN A 368 -11.77 -4.52 -17.13
C GLN A 368 -11.50 -4.25 -18.62
N ALA A 369 -10.33 -4.63 -19.14
CA ALA A 369 -10.01 -4.48 -20.56
C ALA A 369 -10.84 -5.43 -21.44
N CYS A 370 -11.08 -6.66 -20.97
CA CYS A 370 -11.98 -7.61 -21.63
C CYS A 370 -13.44 -7.13 -21.62
N GLU A 371 -13.91 -6.51 -20.54
CA GLU A 371 -15.28 -6.00 -20.42
C GLU A 371 -15.52 -4.70 -21.19
N SER A 372 -14.53 -3.81 -21.22
CA SER A 372 -14.68 -2.49 -21.85
C SER A 372 -14.57 -2.52 -23.37
N SER A 373 -13.95 -3.57 -23.92
CA SER A 373 -13.75 -3.73 -25.36
C SER A 373 -14.90 -4.52 -25.98
N ASN A 374 -15.99 -3.81 -26.32
CA ASN A 374 -17.23 -4.39 -26.86
C ASN A 374 -17.08 -5.10 -28.23
N GLU A 375 -15.97 -4.88 -28.94
CA GLU A 375 -15.75 -5.35 -30.33
C GLU A 375 -14.48 -6.21 -30.52
N SER A 376 -13.48 -6.09 -29.65
CA SER A 376 -12.19 -6.78 -29.83
C SER A 376 -11.55 -7.07 -28.47
N LEU A 377 -11.23 -8.34 -28.23
CA LEU A 377 -10.55 -8.75 -27.00
C LEU A 377 -9.12 -8.16 -26.97
N PRO A 378 -8.55 -7.91 -25.77
CA PRO A 378 -7.28 -7.19 -25.66
C PRO A 378 -6.14 -7.93 -26.38
N PRO A 379 -5.34 -7.22 -27.21
CA PRO A 379 -4.21 -7.79 -27.90
C PRO A 379 -3.06 -8.07 -26.92
N ILE A 380 -2.23 -9.04 -27.29
CA ILE A 380 -1.09 -9.51 -26.51
C ILE A 380 0.13 -9.53 -27.42
N ASP A 381 1.19 -8.85 -26.99
CA ASP A 381 2.52 -9.03 -27.58
C ASP A 381 3.28 -10.03 -26.71
N PHE A 382 3.82 -11.10 -27.29
CA PHE A 382 4.61 -12.08 -26.53
C PHE A 382 5.93 -12.43 -27.21
N VAL A 383 6.90 -12.84 -26.39
CA VAL A 383 8.20 -13.36 -26.81
C VAL A 383 8.41 -14.72 -26.17
N MET A 384 9.10 -15.62 -26.87
CA MET A 384 9.51 -16.91 -26.33
C MET A 384 10.84 -16.74 -25.60
N ALA A 385 11.03 -17.43 -24.48
CA ALA A 385 12.31 -17.38 -23.75
C ALA A 385 13.49 -17.89 -24.60
N ALA A 386 13.22 -18.84 -25.51
CA ALA A 386 14.22 -19.39 -26.44
C ALA A 386 14.58 -18.43 -27.60
N GLU A 387 13.71 -17.48 -27.93
CA GLU A 387 13.89 -16.55 -29.06
C GLU A 387 13.34 -15.16 -28.70
N PRO A 388 14.07 -14.38 -27.88
CA PRO A 388 13.59 -13.09 -27.37
C PRO A 388 13.62 -11.97 -28.42
N GLU A 389 14.23 -12.19 -29.58
CA GLU A 389 14.37 -11.21 -30.66
C GLU A 389 13.09 -11.08 -31.52
N VAL A 390 12.25 -12.12 -31.52
CA VAL A 390 11.03 -12.17 -32.33
C VAL A 390 9.81 -11.92 -31.44
N THR A 391 9.02 -10.91 -31.79
CA THR A 391 7.74 -10.60 -31.11
C THR A 391 6.59 -11.17 -31.91
N HIS A 392 5.74 -11.94 -31.24
CA HIS A 392 4.54 -12.56 -31.79
C HIS A 392 3.28 -11.91 -31.22
N GLN A 393 2.15 -12.05 -31.91
CA GLN A 393 0.89 -11.45 -31.54
C GLN A 393 -0.17 -12.50 -31.20
N ALA A 394 -0.89 -12.27 -30.12
CA ALA A 394 -2.01 -13.11 -29.70
C ALA A 394 -3.17 -12.23 -29.22
N VAL A 395 -4.34 -12.84 -29.06
CA VAL A 395 -5.54 -12.15 -28.57
C VAL A 395 -6.08 -12.94 -27.38
N VAL A 396 -6.43 -12.24 -26.29
CA VAL A 396 -7.07 -12.88 -25.14
C VAL A 396 -8.35 -13.58 -25.61
N LYS A 397 -8.50 -14.86 -25.30
CA LYS A 397 -9.71 -15.64 -25.58
C LYS A 397 -10.60 -15.72 -24.36
N ARG A 398 -10.01 -16.00 -23.20
CA ARG A 398 -10.75 -16.19 -21.95
C ARG A 398 -9.87 -15.88 -20.75
N LEU A 399 -10.46 -15.22 -19.75
CA LEU A 399 -9.89 -15.03 -18.43
C LEU A 399 -10.56 -16.01 -17.44
N ALA A 400 -9.78 -16.68 -16.60
CA ALA A 400 -10.33 -17.53 -15.55
C ALA A 400 -11.08 -16.69 -14.49
N ASN A 401 -12.13 -17.25 -13.91
CA ASN A 401 -12.96 -16.60 -12.89
C ASN A 401 -12.49 -16.87 -11.45
N HIS A 402 -11.36 -17.58 -11.30
CA HIS A 402 -10.79 -17.94 -10.02
C HIS A 402 -9.29 -17.64 -9.99
N THR A 403 -8.74 -17.58 -8.79
CA THR A 403 -7.31 -17.45 -8.56
C THR A 403 -6.75 -18.83 -8.23
N SER A 404 -5.70 -19.25 -8.94
CA SER A 404 -4.92 -20.45 -8.68
C SER A 404 -3.55 -20.09 -8.11
N GLN A 405 -2.81 -21.08 -7.63
CA GLN A 405 -1.39 -20.89 -7.27
C GLN A 405 -0.54 -21.16 -8.51
N GLY A 406 0.25 -20.16 -8.91
CA GLY A 406 1.22 -20.32 -9.98
C GLY A 406 2.42 -21.16 -9.55
N PRO A 407 3.35 -21.46 -10.46
CA PRO A 407 4.55 -22.26 -10.19
C PRO A 407 5.40 -21.72 -9.03
N ASP A 408 5.42 -20.41 -8.85
CA ASP A 408 6.17 -19.71 -7.79
C ASP A 408 5.42 -19.64 -6.45
N GLY A 409 4.27 -20.32 -6.33
CA GLY A 409 3.37 -20.27 -5.16
C GLY A 409 2.60 -18.96 -4.99
N ARG A 410 2.77 -18.01 -5.93
CA ARG A 410 2.05 -16.73 -5.93
C ARG A 410 0.63 -16.89 -6.52
N PRO A 411 -0.34 -16.10 -6.06
CA PRO A 411 -1.69 -16.13 -6.62
C PRO A 411 -1.70 -15.57 -8.04
N VAL A 412 -2.20 -16.35 -8.98
CA VAL A 412 -2.32 -16.02 -10.40
C VAL A 412 -3.75 -16.29 -10.91
N VAL A 413 -4.11 -15.62 -11.99
CA VAL A 413 -5.34 -15.87 -12.74
C VAL A 413 -4.92 -16.32 -14.14
N GLU A 414 -5.39 -17.50 -14.53
CA GLU A 414 -5.06 -18.07 -15.84
C GLU A 414 -5.76 -17.29 -16.96
N VAL A 415 -4.99 -16.95 -18.00
CA VAL A 415 -5.47 -16.31 -19.22
C VAL A 415 -5.18 -17.24 -20.38
N LEU A 416 -6.24 -17.59 -21.11
CA LEU A 416 -6.14 -18.33 -22.35
C LEU A 416 -6.15 -17.34 -23.51
N ALA A 417 -5.19 -17.42 -24.41
CA ALA A 417 -5.10 -16.54 -25.58
C ALA A 417 -4.81 -17.33 -26.85
N ASP A 418 -5.45 -16.96 -27.96
CA ASP A 418 -5.19 -17.58 -29.26
C ASP A 418 -4.11 -16.78 -30.00
N VAL A 419 -3.10 -17.46 -30.54
CA VAL A 419 -2.03 -16.83 -31.32
C VAL A 419 -2.56 -16.47 -32.70
N SER A 420 -2.22 -15.28 -33.20
CA SER A 420 -2.68 -14.82 -34.51
C SER A 420 -2.01 -15.67 -35.62
N PRO A 421 -2.76 -16.13 -36.64
CA PRO A 421 -2.24 -17.01 -37.69
C PRO A 421 -0.99 -16.45 -38.40
N ASP A 422 -0.97 -15.14 -38.66
CA ASP A 422 0.13 -14.47 -39.37
C ASP A 422 1.42 -14.38 -38.54
N SER A 423 1.30 -14.51 -37.22
CA SER A 423 2.43 -14.47 -36.27
C SER A 423 2.68 -15.83 -35.62
N ALA A 424 2.09 -16.90 -36.14
CA ALA A 424 2.24 -18.23 -35.57
C ALA A 424 3.70 -18.69 -35.66
N PRO A 425 4.28 -19.22 -34.57
CA PRO A 425 5.59 -19.83 -34.62
C PRO A 425 5.59 -21.06 -35.55
N PRO A 426 6.73 -21.41 -36.15
CA PRO A 426 6.82 -22.57 -37.03
C PRO A 426 6.40 -23.85 -36.28
N PRO A 427 5.79 -24.84 -36.97
CA PRO A 427 5.36 -26.10 -36.39
C PRO A 427 6.59 -26.90 -35.94
N ASN A 428 7.01 -26.69 -34.69
CA ASN A 428 8.20 -27.31 -34.13
C ASN A 428 7.92 -27.82 -32.72
N ALA A 429 8.14 -29.12 -32.52
CA ALA A 429 7.99 -29.78 -31.24
C ALA A 429 8.82 -29.14 -30.12
N ALA A 430 9.99 -28.56 -30.46
CA ALA A 430 10.87 -27.90 -29.50
C ALA A 430 10.27 -26.61 -28.89
N LEU A 431 9.24 -26.04 -29.52
CA LEU A 431 8.56 -24.83 -29.05
C LEU A 431 7.38 -25.15 -28.11
N ALA A 432 6.88 -26.39 -28.15
CA ALA A 432 5.72 -26.78 -27.35
C ALA A 432 6.06 -26.90 -25.86
N GLY A 433 5.26 -26.24 -25.03
CA GLY A 433 5.53 -26.10 -23.60
C GLY A 433 6.63 -25.08 -23.28
N GLY A 434 7.17 -24.39 -24.28
CA GLY A 434 8.17 -23.34 -24.10
C GLY A 434 7.64 -22.16 -23.29
N GLU A 435 8.49 -21.62 -22.42
CA GLU A 435 8.16 -20.46 -21.60
C GLU A 435 8.02 -19.21 -22.46
N VAL A 436 6.95 -18.45 -22.22
CA VAL A 436 6.66 -17.18 -22.89
C VAL A 436 6.51 -16.06 -21.88
N ILE A 437 6.93 -14.87 -22.29
CA ILE A 437 6.65 -13.62 -21.57
C ILE A 437 5.73 -12.80 -22.47
N ALA A 438 4.54 -12.53 -21.96
CA ALA A 438 3.48 -11.82 -22.66
C ALA A 438 3.20 -10.47 -22.01
N ARG A 439 2.83 -9.49 -22.83
CA ARG A 439 2.36 -8.16 -22.43
C ARG A 439 0.94 -7.98 -22.98
N ILE A 440 -0.03 -8.03 -22.08
CA ILE A 440 -1.45 -7.85 -22.38
C ILE A 440 -1.76 -6.35 -22.38
N ASP A 441 -2.33 -5.82 -23.47
CA ASP A 441 -2.74 -4.42 -23.53
C ASP A 441 -4.08 -4.23 -22.80
N CYS A 442 -4.03 -3.52 -21.67
CA CYS A 442 -5.20 -3.25 -20.82
C CYS A 442 -5.81 -1.85 -21.08
N GLY A 443 -5.53 -1.27 -22.25
CA GLY A 443 -6.10 0.01 -22.68
C GLY A 443 -5.37 1.22 -22.10
N ARG A 444 -6.01 2.40 -22.20
CA ARG A 444 -5.39 3.67 -21.82
C ARG A 444 -5.61 4.00 -20.34
N LYS A 445 -4.52 4.27 -19.61
CA LYS A 445 -4.53 4.77 -18.23
C LYS A 445 -3.66 6.04 -18.11
N PRO A 446 -3.91 6.92 -17.13
CA PRO A 446 -3.02 8.07 -16.88
C PRO A 446 -1.59 7.61 -16.61
N LEU A 447 -0.59 8.31 -17.15
CA LEU A 447 0.84 7.98 -16.97
C LEU A 447 1.23 7.82 -15.49
N ALA A 448 0.66 8.64 -14.60
CA ALA A 448 0.89 8.52 -13.17
C ALA A 448 0.48 7.14 -12.61
N TYR A 449 -0.62 6.56 -13.12
CA TYR A 449 -1.05 5.21 -12.75
C TYR A 449 -0.17 4.14 -13.40
N VAL A 450 0.34 4.37 -14.63
CA VAL A 450 1.24 3.40 -15.27
C VAL A 450 2.59 3.30 -14.53
N LEU A 451 3.12 4.43 -14.04
CA LEU A 451 4.38 4.46 -13.29
C LEU A 451 4.23 4.04 -11.83
N PHE A 452 3.15 4.47 -11.16
CA PHE A 452 2.96 4.30 -9.71
C PHE A 452 1.75 3.45 -9.33
N GLY A 453 1.12 2.75 -10.28
CA GLY A 453 -0.10 1.97 -10.06
C GLY A 453 0.05 0.91 -8.97
N GLY A 454 1.18 0.20 -8.94
CA GLY A 454 1.48 -0.76 -7.88
C GLY A 454 1.55 -0.13 -6.49
N VAL A 455 2.11 1.08 -6.37
CA VAL A 455 2.15 1.84 -5.10
C VAL A 455 0.75 2.31 -4.72
N TYR A 456 -0.01 2.81 -5.69
CA TYR A 456 -1.40 3.24 -5.49
C TYR A 456 -2.28 2.08 -5.00
N ASP A 457 -2.21 0.92 -5.65
CA ASP A 457 -2.98 -0.26 -5.28
C ASP A 457 -2.54 -0.81 -3.91
N TYR A 458 -1.25 -0.75 -3.59
CA TYR A 458 -0.71 -1.13 -2.28
C TYR A 458 -1.23 -0.22 -1.15
N VAL A 459 -1.14 1.10 -1.32
CA VAL A 459 -1.65 2.07 -0.33
C VAL A 459 -3.15 1.88 -0.14
N ARG A 460 -3.90 1.71 -1.23
CA ARG A 460 -5.34 1.46 -1.18
C ARG A 460 -5.69 0.20 -0.37
N ARG A 461 -4.90 -0.87 -0.47
CA ARG A 461 -5.09 -2.11 0.31
C ARG A 461 -4.76 -1.98 1.79
N ILE A 462 -3.90 -1.05 2.18
CA ILE A 462 -3.53 -0.81 3.59
C ILE A 462 -4.52 0.13 4.28
N VAL A 463 -5.02 1.11 3.54
CA VAL A 463 -5.92 2.14 4.07
C VAL A 463 -7.36 1.63 4.21
N TRP A 464 -7.74 0.64 3.39
CA TRP A 464 -9.01 -0.07 3.49
C TRP A 464 -8.92 -1.16 4.55
#